data_AF-U5HEJ1-F1
#
_entry.id   AF-U5HEJ1-F1
#
_cell.length_a   1.000
_cell.length_b   1.000
_cell.length_c   1.000
_cell.angle_alpha   90.00
_cell.angle_beta   90.00
_cell.angle_gamma   90.00
#
_symmetry.space_group_name_H-M   'P 1'
#
loop_
_entity.id
_entity.type
_entity.pdbx_description
1 polymer ?
#
loop_
_entity_poly.entity_id
_entity_poly.type
_entity_poly.pdbx_seq_one_letter_code
_entity_poly.pdbx_strand_id
1 'polypeptide(L)'
;MTNSAVRAATATSMSSLLSVAVTLLAVSQSAFVDAMRIPPQAPSSSLFARDFPIKRSPRVIPCTGTMRIDENIIQCPAGLYPSADGRRCIACQDPYAITCTSSEAVTCKSGIAPKDGYCLTSWDCNGAPPRYLAPDNVSCYPCPSQNATSCDRNGGSTACSYGVPENGACVAIKCPTSSVNTDGNGCCPDPYAITCNSGGSLSCKYGTPSDGRCPKPADCSGSPPRYPSKDRLSCLDCPTNSTSCDDQGQATACSYGDVSGGQCKEVMCPTGPVSVHGSSCCSNFTLTCEDTNNSLICDKGYKVSGTMNGTIACQGPYSSRYGRGTFMYGARTSPFNFWPRTSVETCAIEARRRNTTYMWTANTGRGQCLFIPIDGFAVDVKSWTNKRWYDFGIFGTCDETTRDWSVGSEHAGECEDLLLI
;
A
#
# COMPACT_ATOMS: atom_id res chain seq x y z
N MET A 1 26.47 -8.95 19.51
CA MET A 1 26.94 -7.66 18.98
C MET A 1 26.61 -7.62 17.50
N THR A 2 25.83 -6.62 17.13
CA THR A 2 25.18 -6.39 15.84
C THR A 2 26.18 -6.13 14.70
N ASN A 3 25.91 -6.66 13.51
CA ASN A 3 26.09 -5.96 12.23
C ASN A 3 25.53 -6.80 11.07
N SER A 4 24.29 -6.51 10.65
CA SER A 4 23.76 -6.90 9.34
C SER A 4 23.69 -5.65 8.48
N ALA A 5 24.56 -5.57 7.48
CA ALA A 5 24.53 -4.57 6.43
C ALA A 5 23.50 -4.99 5.36
N VAL A 6 22.43 -4.21 5.22
CA VAL A 6 21.42 -4.35 4.18
C VAL A 6 21.96 -3.74 2.88
N ARG A 7 22.11 -4.57 1.84
CA ARG A 7 22.31 -4.10 0.46
C ARG A 7 20.94 -3.98 -0.22
N ALA A 8 20.60 -2.75 -0.57
CA ALA A 8 19.41 -2.39 -1.34
C ALA A 8 19.56 -2.83 -2.80
N ALA A 9 18.55 -3.55 -3.31
CA ALA A 9 18.36 -3.79 -4.74
C ALA A 9 17.32 -2.81 -5.26
N THR A 10 17.77 -1.95 -6.19
CA THR A 10 16.98 -0.99 -6.96
C THR A 10 16.12 -1.70 -8.00
N ALA A 11 14.80 -1.50 -7.95
CA ALA A 11 13.89 -1.90 -9.01
C ALA A 11 13.50 -0.69 -9.87
N THR A 12 13.95 -0.72 -11.12
CA THR A 12 13.61 0.21 -12.21
C THR A 12 12.15 0.01 -12.64
N SER A 13 11.34 1.07 -12.57
CA SER A 13 9.97 1.10 -13.09
C SER A 13 9.96 1.57 -14.55
N MET A 14 9.51 0.70 -15.46
CA MET A 14 9.18 1.05 -16.85
C MET A 14 7.77 1.65 -16.89
N SER A 15 7.68 2.91 -17.34
CA SER A 15 6.41 3.60 -17.61
C SER A 15 5.96 3.32 -19.03
N SER A 16 4.77 2.73 -19.21
CA SER A 16 4.09 2.60 -20.48
C SER A 16 2.99 3.67 -20.62
N LEU A 17 3.07 4.36 -21.75
CA LEU A 17 2.16 5.40 -22.25
C LEU A 17 0.78 4.84 -22.57
N LEU A 18 -0.28 5.59 -22.26
CA LEU A 18 -1.54 5.55 -23.02
C LEU A 18 -2.24 6.91 -22.97
N SER A 19 -2.25 7.54 -24.15
CA SER A 19 -2.95 8.77 -24.50
C SER A 19 -4.45 8.55 -24.64
N VAL A 20 -5.27 9.46 -24.11
CA VAL A 20 -6.66 9.63 -24.56
C VAL A 20 -6.92 11.12 -24.73
N ALA A 21 -7.16 11.51 -25.98
CA ALA A 21 -7.60 12.84 -26.38
C ALA A 21 -9.12 12.92 -26.25
N VAL A 22 -9.64 13.99 -25.65
CA VAL A 22 -11.05 14.36 -25.72
C VAL A 22 -11.15 15.80 -26.21
N THR A 23 -11.68 15.93 -27.42
CA THR A 23 -12.00 17.16 -28.13
C THR A 23 -13.25 17.79 -27.53
N LEU A 24 -13.21 19.07 -27.17
CA LEU A 24 -14.39 19.83 -26.74
C LEU A 24 -14.62 21.02 -27.69
N LEU A 25 -15.77 20.94 -28.37
CA LEU A 25 -16.33 21.94 -29.27
C LEU A 25 -16.76 23.19 -28.49
N ALA A 26 -16.30 24.35 -28.96
CA ALA A 26 -16.83 25.65 -28.56
C ALA A 26 -18.10 25.96 -29.36
N VAL A 27 -19.19 26.29 -28.66
CA VAL A 27 -20.33 27.01 -29.25
C VAL A 27 -20.62 28.21 -28.37
N SER A 28 -20.38 29.38 -28.97
CA SER A 28 -20.77 30.72 -28.55
C SER A 28 -22.29 30.86 -28.44
N GLN A 29 -22.79 31.53 -27.39
CA GLN A 29 -23.96 32.41 -27.52
C GLN A 29 -23.86 33.59 -26.55
N SER A 30 -24.20 34.75 -27.08
CA SER A 30 -24.28 36.05 -26.42
C SER A 30 -25.72 36.55 -26.46
N ALA A 31 -26.07 37.26 -25.39
CA ALA A 31 -26.95 38.44 -25.32
C ALA A 31 -28.44 38.32 -24.92
N PHE A 32 -28.82 39.37 -24.17
CA PHE A 32 -30.15 40.00 -23.92
C PHE A 32 -30.97 39.66 -22.65
N VAL A 33 -30.82 40.54 -21.64
CA VAL A 33 -31.82 41.45 -21.00
C VAL A 33 -33.31 41.04 -21.09
N ASP A 34 -34.05 40.89 -19.97
CA ASP A 34 -34.76 41.98 -19.26
C ASP A 34 -35.60 41.49 -18.05
N ALA A 35 -35.76 42.39 -17.08
CA ALA A 35 -36.86 42.65 -16.14
C ALA A 35 -37.57 41.52 -15.37
N MET A 36 -37.56 41.65 -14.03
CA MET A 36 -38.82 41.68 -13.27
C MET A 36 -38.74 42.49 -11.96
N ARG A 37 -39.66 43.45 -11.88
CA ARG A 37 -40.05 44.34 -10.76
C ARG A 37 -40.42 43.59 -9.47
N ILE A 38 -40.15 44.24 -8.33
CA ILE A 38 -41.04 44.25 -7.14
C ILE A 38 -41.09 45.70 -6.57
N PRO A 39 -42.25 46.22 -6.13
CA PRO A 39 -42.59 47.66 -6.07
C PRO A 39 -42.45 48.29 -4.65
N PRO A 40 -42.74 49.60 -4.48
CA PRO A 40 -42.26 50.39 -3.34
C PRO A 40 -43.22 50.38 -2.15
N GLN A 41 -42.68 50.60 -0.95
CA GLN A 41 -43.44 51.00 0.23
C GLN A 41 -42.80 52.22 0.89
N ALA A 42 -43.58 53.29 0.93
CA ALA A 42 -43.62 54.30 1.98
C ALA A 42 -45.12 54.52 2.28
N PRO A 43 -45.56 55.22 3.35
CA PRO A 43 -44.78 56.01 4.30
C PRO A 43 -45.20 55.80 5.79
N SER A 44 -44.43 56.33 6.75
CA SER A 44 -44.95 57.20 7.83
C SER A 44 -43.88 57.53 8.90
N SER A 45 -43.56 58.83 8.93
CA SER A 45 -43.24 59.70 10.08
C SER A 45 -43.31 59.13 11.51
N SER A 46 -42.26 59.33 12.31
CA SER A 46 -42.17 60.47 13.26
C SER A 46 -40.98 60.40 14.24
N LEU A 47 -40.39 61.58 14.48
CA LEU A 47 -39.78 62.09 15.72
C LEU A 47 -38.64 61.31 16.40
N PHE A 48 -37.42 61.85 16.32
CA PHE A 48 -36.71 62.49 17.46
C PHE A 48 -35.40 63.11 16.94
N ALA A 49 -35.46 64.39 16.54
CA ALA A 49 -34.27 65.20 16.36
C ALA A 49 -33.91 65.83 17.72
N ARG A 50 -32.71 65.50 18.22
CA ARG A 50 -32.08 66.23 19.32
C ARG A 50 -31.47 67.52 18.77
N ASP A 51 -31.88 68.63 19.35
CA ASP A 51 -31.31 69.95 19.15
C ASP A 51 -29.81 69.98 19.47
N PHE A 52 -29.00 70.46 18.52
CA PHE A 52 -27.75 71.17 18.79
C PHE A 52 -27.60 72.29 17.74
N PRO A 53 -27.69 73.58 18.11
CA PRO A 53 -27.53 74.66 17.15
C PRO A 53 -26.05 75.01 17.03
N ILE A 54 -25.40 74.61 15.95
CA ILE A 54 -24.19 75.30 15.50
C ILE A 54 -24.59 76.25 14.38
N LYS A 55 -24.99 77.47 14.76
CA LYS A 55 -25.04 78.62 13.84
C LYS A 55 -23.63 78.85 13.29
N ARG A 56 -23.35 78.35 12.08
CA ARG A 56 -22.26 78.87 11.24
C ARG A 56 -22.87 79.56 10.04
N SER A 57 -22.70 80.88 10.04
CA SER A 57 -23.07 81.80 8.96
C SER A 57 -22.51 81.29 7.61
N PRO A 58 -23.33 81.14 6.55
CA PRO A 58 -22.81 80.80 5.23
C PRO A 58 -21.91 81.95 4.74
N ARG A 59 -20.66 81.65 4.43
CA ARG A 59 -19.76 82.60 3.76
C ARG A 59 -20.27 82.77 2.33
N VAL A 60 -20.87 83.93 2.07
CA VAL A 60 -21.20 84.38 0.71
C VAL A 60 -19.91 84.84 0.05
N ILE A 61 -19.45 84.13 -0.99
CA ILE A 61 -18.34 84.57 -1.83
C ILE A 61 -18.95 85.05 -3.15
N PRO A 62 -18.82 86.35 -3.52
CA PRO A 62 -19.30 86.83 -4.81
C PRO A 62 -18.46 86.23 -5.95
N CYS A 63 -19.11 85.56 -6.90
CA CYS A 63 -18.45 85.03 -8.09
C CYS A 63 -17.94 86.17 -8.97
N THR A 64 -16.63 86.26 -9.17
CA THR A 64 -16.00 86.99 -10.28
C THR A 64 -15.71 85.99 -11.39
N GLY A 65 -16.68 85.80 -12.29
CA GLY A 65 -16.57 84.86 -13.41
C GLY A 65 -17.57 85.21 -14.50
N THR A 66 -17.10 85.22 -15.74
CA THR A 66 -17.76 85.74 -16.95
C THR A 66 -19.07 85.00 -17.29
N MET A 67 -20.20 85.73 -17.36
CA MET A 67 -21.42 85.26 -18.01
C MET A 67 -21.20 85.21 -19.53
N ARG A 68 -21.39 84.03 -20.14
CA ARG A 68 -21.76 83.96 -21.56
C ARG A 68 -23.28 83.95 -21.63
N ILE A 69 -23.83 84.96 -22.29
CA ILE A 69 -25.26 85.14 -22.51
C ILE A 69 -25.62 84.33 -23.76
N ASP A 70 -25.89 83.06 -23.56
CA ASP A 70 -26.89 82.32 -24.32
C ASP A 70 -27.29 81.12 -23.44
N GLU A 71 -28.58 81.05 -23.12
CA GLU A 71 -29.26 80.10 -22.23
C GLU A 71 -29.21 80.44 -20.71
N ASN A 72 -30.39 80.46 -20.08
CA ASN A 72 -30.71 80.91 -18.71
C ASN A 72 -30.08 80.06 -17.56
N ILE A 73 -28.89 79.48 -17.74
CA ILE A 73 -28.28 78.57 -16.76
C ILE A 73 -26.97 79.18 -16.24
N ILE A 74 -26.96 79.60 -14.97
CA ILE A 74 -25.70 79.97 -14.28
C ILE A 74 -24.82 78.71 -14.19
N GLN A 75 -23.64 78.75 -14.81
CA GLN A 75 -22.58 77.77 -14.57
C GLN A 75 -21.81 78.17 -13.30
N CYS A 76 -21.98 77.36 -12.25
CA CYS A 76 -21.21 77.51 -11.03
C CYS A 76 -19.88 76.74 -11.11
N PRO A 77 -18.77 77.29 -10.60
CA PRO A 77 -17.51 76.57 -10.51
C PRO A 77 -17.60 75.41 -9.50
N ALA A 78 -16.63 74.49 -9.57
CA ALA A 78 -16.57 73.30 -8.72
C ALA A 78 -16.71 73.61 -7.22
N GLY A 79 -17.50 72.79 -6.52
CA GLY A 79 -17.82 72.96 -5.09
C GLY A 79 -19.01 73.89 -4.82
N LEU A 80 -19.72 74.33 -5.87
CA LEU A 80 -20.89 75.20 -5.76
C LEU A 80 -22.03 74.71 -6.67
N TYR A 81 -23.28 75.05 -6.33
CA TYR A 81 -24.46 74.77 -7.13
C TYR A 81 -25.35 76.03 -7.27
N PRO A 82 -26.19 76.12 -8.33
CA PRO A 82 -27.09 77.27 -8.51
C PRO A 82 -28.15 77.33 -7.41
N SER A 83 -28.34 78.51 -6.84
CA SER A 83 -29.47 78.81 -5.96
C SER A 83 -30.81 78.63 -6.69
N ALA A 84 -31.89 78.36 -5.95
CA ALA A 84 -33.20 78.08 -6.52
C ALA A 84 -33.78 79.24 -7.38
N ASP A 85 -33.35 80.47 -7.12
CA ASP A 85 -33.67 81.66 -7.91
C ASP A 85 -32.78 81.85 -9.14
N GLY A 86 -31.80 80.96 -9.35
CA GLY A 86 -30.91 80.95 -10.51
C GLY A 86 -29.95 82.14 -10.60
N ARG A 87 -29.73 82.89 -9.49
CA ARG A 87 -28.98 84.16 -9.49
C ARG A 87 -27.64 84.14 -8.77
N ARG A 88 -27.33 83.08 -8.02
CA ARG A 88 -26.12 82.97 -7.21
C ARG A 88 -25.67 81.52 -7.08
N CYS A 89 -24.39 81.32 -6.82
CA CYS A 89 -23.82 80.01 -6.53
C CYS A 89 -23.71 79.82 -5.01
N ILE A 90 -24.21 78.69 -4.51
CA ILE A 90 -24.19 78.31 -3.10
C ILE A 90 -23.17 77.19 -2.94
N ALA A 91 -22.37 77.24 -1.86
CA ALA A 91 -21.41 76.18 -1.57
C ALA A 91 -22.11 74.87 -1.22
N CYS A 92 -21.55 73.77 -1.71
CA CYS A 92 -21.97 72.45 -1.29
C CYS A 92 -21.90 72.30 0.23
N GLN A 93 -22.93 71.70 0.83
CA GLN A 93 -22.93 71.38 2.26
C GLN A 93 -21.80 70.40 2.60
N ASP A 94 -21.51 69.47 1.69
CA ASP A 94 -20.37 68.58 1.77
C ASP A 94 -19.10 69.26 1.23
N PRO A 95 -18.08 69.51 2.08
CA PRO A 95 -16.84 70.17 1.67
C PRO A 95 -15.99 69.32 0.70
N TYR A 96 -16.33 68.05 0.53
CA TYR A 96 -15.65 67.10 -0.35
C TYR A 96 -16.37 66.87 -1.68
N ALA A 97 -17.50 67.52 -1.93
CA ALA A 97 -18.18 67.49 -3.22
C ALA A 97 -17.49 68.39 -4.27
N ILE A 98 -17.37 67.89 -5.51
CA ILE A 98 -17.05 68.68 -6.71
C ILE A 98 -18.33 69.26 -7.30
N THR A 99 -19.40 68.46 -7.36
CA THR A 99 -20.75 68.92 -7.72
C THR A 99 -21.75 68.39 -6.71
N CYS A 100 -22.78 69.17 -6.43
CA CYS A 100 -23.83 68.85 -5.48
C CYS A 100 -25.17 69.46 -5.94
N THR A 101 -26.26 68.94 -5.40
CA THR A 101 -27.58 69.59 -5.38
C THR A 101 -27.73 70.36 -4.07
N SER A 102 -28.92 70.91 -3.83
CA SER A 102 -29.25 71.58 -2.57
C SER A 102 -29.17 70.71 -1.32
N SER A 103 -29.13 69.39 -1.47
CA SER A 103 -29.18 68.44 -0.34
C SER A 103 -28.20 67.29 -0.44
N GLU A 104 -27.63 67.01 -1.62
CA GLU A 104 -26.84 65.81 -1.86
C GLU A 104 -25.61 66.12 -2.70
N ALA A 105 -24.49 65.48 -2.39
CA ALA A 105 -23.35 65.43 -3.29
C ALA A 105 -23.71 64.61 -4.55
N VAL A 106 -23.21 65.06 -5.71
CA VAL A 106 -23.41 64.39 -7.01
C VAL A 106 -22.09 63.78 -7.49
N THR A 107 -20.98 64.51 -7.33
CA THR A 107 -19.63 63.99 -7.57
C THR A 107 -18.69 64.43 -6.46
N CYS A 108 -17.74 63.56 -6.11
CA CYS A 108 -16.82 63.77 -4.99
C CYS A 108 -15.39 64.04 -5.46
N LYS A 109 -14.64 64.82 -4.70
CA LYS A 109 -13.22 65.11 -4.93
C LYS A 109 -12.35 63.85 -4.99
N SER A 110 -12.80 62.78 -4.32
CA SER A 110 -12.17 61.46 -4.35
C SER A 110 -12.37 60.69 -5.68
N GLY A 111 -13.26 61.16 -6.57
CA GLY A 111 -13.66 60.43 -7.78
C GLY A 111 -14.62 59.25 -7.53
N ILE A 112 -15.05 59.03 -6.27
CA ILE A 112 -16.00 57.99 -5.89
C ILE A 112 -17.43 58.56 -5.95
N ALA A 113 -18.40 57.76 -6.42
CA ALA A 113 -19.81 58.16 -6.38
C ALA A 113 -20.27 58.33 -4.92
N PRO A 114 -21.04 59.40 -4.61
CA PRO A 114 -21.52 59.65 -3.25
C PRO A 114 -22.45 58.52 -2.77
N LYS A 115 -22.35 58.17 -1.49
CA LYS A 115 -23.19 57.17 -0.84
C LYS A 115 -24.17 57.90 0.08
N ASP A 116 -25.46 57.59 -0.07
CA ASP A 116 -26.55 58.23 0.69
C ASP A 116 -26.53 59.77 0.60
N GLY A 117 -26.11 60.31 -0.55
CA GLY A 117 -26.05 61.75 -0.80
C GLY A 117 -24.84 62.47 -0.18
N TYR A 118 -23.87 61.75 0.39
CA TYR A 118 -22.64 62.33 0.96
C TYR A 118 -21.39 61.78 0.29
N CYS A 119 -20.38 62.64 0.16
CA CYS A 119 -19.05 62.23 -0.19
C CYS A 119 -18.39 61.63 1.04
N LEU A 120 -18.11 60.34 0.95
CA LEU A 120 -17.32 59.68 1.98
C LEU A 120 -15.96 60.38 2.06
N THR A 121 -15.58 60.79 3.28
CA THR A 121 -14.18 61.12 3.58
C THR A 121 -13.34 59.92 3.15
N SER A 122 -12.21 60.14 2.48
CA SER A 122 -11.42 59.10 1.80
C SER A 122 -10.85 57.99 2.69
N TRP A 123 -11.30 57.90 3.95
CA TRP A 123 -10.84 57.00 4.99
C TRP A 123 -11.75 55.78 5.14
N ASP A 124 -12.98 55.80 4.60
CA ASP A 124 -13.92 54.67 4.69
C ASP A 124 -13.82 53.78 3.45
N CYS A 125 -12.84 52.88 3.43
CA CYS A 125 -12.62 51.92 2.35
C CYS A 125 -13.52 50.65 2.48
N ASN A 126 -14.59 50.70 3.27
CA ASN A 126 -15.51 49.57 3.45
C ASN A 126 -16.47 49.42 2.25
N GLY A 127 -16.31 48.34 1.48
CA GLY A 127 -17.17 48.02 0.34
C GLY A 127 -16.74 46.75 -0.40
N ALA A 128 -17.60 46.27 -1.29
CA ALA A 128 -17.29 45.17 -2.20
C ALA A 128 -16.89 45.73 -3.59
N PRO A 129 -15.80 45.27 -4.23
CA PRO A 129 -14.80 44.31 -3.73
C PRO A 129 -13.99 44.88 -2.55
N PRO A 130 -13.40 44.04 -1.67
CA PRO A 130 -12.66 44.50 -0.49
C PRO A 130 -11.51 45.43 -0.88
N ARG A 131 -11.35 46.52 -0.12
CA ARG A 131 -10.39 47.60 -0.38
C ARG A 131 -9.57 47.93 0.87
N TYR A 132 -8.40 48.52 0.65
CA TYR A 132 -7.54 49.06 1.71
C TYR A 132 -7.22 50.52 1.45
N LEU A 133 -6.97 51.27 2.52
CA LEU A 133 -6.48 52.64 2.44
C LEU A 133 -5.02 52.62 2.01
N ALA A 134 -4.73 53.20 0.86
CA ALA A 134 -3.39 53.27 0.31
C ALA A 134 -2.44 54.06 1.24
N PRO A 135 -1.12 53.86 1.11
CA PRO A 135 -0.13 54.58 1.92
C PRO A 135 -0.21 56.11 1.82
N ASP A 136 -0.84 56.63 0.76
CA ASP A 136 -1.07 58.07 0.53
C ASP A 136 -2.14 58.70 1.44
N ASN A 137 -2.87 57.90 2.24
CA ASN A 137 -3.99 58.33 3.09
C ASN A 137 -5.18 58.97 2.38
N VAL A 138 -5.23 58.89 1.06
CA VAL A 138 -6.22 59.58 0.22
C VAL A 138 -6.95 58.61 -0.71
N SER A 139 -6.34 57.48 -1.07
CA SER A 139 -6.89 56.56 -2.07
C SER A 139 -7.30 55.23 -1.45
N CYS A 140 -8.44 54.67 -1.87
CA CYS A 140 -8.82 53.29 -1.54
C CYS A 140 -8.54 52.38 -2.75
N TYR A 141 -7.61 51.44 -2.61
CA TYR A 141 -7.30 50.46 -3.66
C TYR A 141 -7.97 49.11 -3.40
N PRO A 142 -8.42 48.40 -4.45
CA PRO A 142 -8.89 47.03 -4.29
C PRO A 142 -7.76 46.13 -3.81
N CYS A 143 -8.12 45.14 -3.00
CA CYS A 143 -7.24 44.03 -2.67
C CYS A 143 -6.64 43.41 -3.95
N PRO A 144 -5.31 43.30 -4.09
CA PRO A 144 -4.67 42.72 -5.27
C PRO A 144 -5.02 41.25 -5.49
N SER A 145 -5.23 40.49 -4.40
CA SER A 145 -5.60 39.08 -4.45
C SER A 145 -7.10 38.92 -4.67
N GLN A 146 -7.49 38.19 -5.71
CA GLN A 146 -8.91 37.96 -6.07
C GLN A 146 -9.71 37.24 -4.97
N ASN A 147 -9.04 36.41 -4.15
CA ASN A 147 -9.66 35.67 -3.06
C ASN A 147 -9.49 36.34 -1.69
N ALA A 148 -8.94 37.56 -1.63
CA ALA A 148 -8.84 38.27 -0.36
C ALA A 148 -10.20 38.81 0.06
N THR A 149 -10.54 38.63 1.34
CA THR A 149 -11.70 39.26 2.00
C THR A 149 -11.29 40.49 2.79
N SER A 150 -10.00 40.66 3.08
CA SER A 150 -9.41 41.88 3.65
C SER A 150 -7.92 41.97 3.29
N CYS A 151 -7.37 43.19 3.27
CA CYS A 151 -5.95 43.44 3.05
C CYS A 151 -5.43 44.53 3.99
N ASP A 152 -4.13 44.50 4.27
CA ASP A 152 -3.40 45.52 4.99
C ASP A 152 -3.18 46.79 4.15
N ARG A 153 -2.53 47.79 4.76
CA ARG A 153 -2.27 49.11 4.15
C ARG A 153 -1.36 49.08 2.92
N ASN A 154 -0.63 47.99 2.72
CA ASN A 154 0.27 47.80 1.58
C ASN A 154 -0.37 46.91 0.50
N GLY A 155 -1.64 46.51 0.67
CA GLY A 155 -2.35 45.60 -0.21
C GLY A 155 -2.02 44.12 0.04
N GLY A 156 -1.35 43.78 1.14
CA GLY A 156 -1.12 42.41 1.55
C GLY A 156 -2.41 41.79 2.09
N SER A 157 -2.83 40.65 1.57
CA SER A 157 -4.04 39.94 2.02
C SER A 157 -3.92 39.56 3.50
N THR A 158 -4.94 39.86 4.31
CA THR A 158 -5.00 39.54 5.75
C THR A 158 -6.07 38.50 6.09
N ALA A 159 -7.07 38.34 5.22
CA ALA A 159 -8.04 37.25 5.27
C ALA A 159 -8.44 36.87 3.85
N CYS A 160 -8.82 35.61 3.67
CA CYS A 160 -9.14 35.04 2.37
C CYS A 160 -10.50 34.33 2.41
N SER A 161 -11.25 34.41 1.31
CA SER A 161 -12.45 33.59 1.06
C SER A 161 -12.09 32.15 0.69
N TYR A 162 -10.88 31.95 0.16
CA TYR A 162 -10.29 30.65 -0.13
C TYR A 162 -8.78 30.71 0.07
N GLY A 163 -8.21 29.71 0.74
CA GLY A 163 -6.80 29.64 1.08
C GLY A 163 -6.45 30.34 2.39
N VAL A 164 -5.15 30.52 2.62
CA VAL A 164 -4.61 31.26 3.76
C VAL A 164 -3.75 32.44 3.29
N PRO A 165 -3.64 33.52 4.08
CA PRO A 165 -2.70 34.59 3.79
C PRO A 165 -1.25 34.11 3.95
N GLU A 166 -0.49 34.12 2.85
CA GLU A 166 0.95 33.87 2.85
C GLU A 166 1.65 34.94 2.00
N ASN A 167 2.64 35.62 2.56
CA ASN A 167 3.40 36.69 1.89
C ASN A 167 2.53 37.77 1.20
N GLY A 168 1.41 38.14 1.81
CA GLY A 168 0.51 39.17 1.28
C GLY A 168 -0.43 38.70 0.15
N ALA A 169 -0.45 37.41 -0.18
CA ALA A 169 -1.39 36.82 -1.13
C ALA A 169 -2.22 35.70 -0.48
N CYS A 170 -3.39 35.41 -1.06
CA CYS A 170 -4.16 34.24 -0.68
C CYS A 170 -3.64 33.02 -1.44
N VAL A 171 -3.04 32.08 -0.72
CA VAL A 171 -2.48 30.86 -1.31
C VAL A 171 -3.36 29.66 -0.97
N ALA A 172 -3.47 28.73 -1.92
CA ALA A 172 -4.17 27.48 -1.68
C ALA A 172 -3.42 26.63 -0.66
N ILE A 173 -4.16 26.07 0.31
CA ILE A 173 -3.59 25.20 1.34
C ILE A 173 -3.19 23.87 0.73
N LYS A 174 -2.00 23.41 1.07
CA LYS A 174 -1.53 22.05 0.75
C LYS A 174 -1.64 21.17 1.99
N CYS A 175 -2.54 20.21 1.94
CA CYS A 175 -2.73 19.24 3.01
C CYS A 175 -1.93 17.96 2.68
N PRO A 176 -0.94 17.58 3.50
CA PRO A 176 -0.06 16.45 3.18
C PRO A 176 -0.74 15.08 3.36
N THR A 177 -1.65 14.97 4.33
CA THR A 177 -2.25 13.69 4.75
C THR A 177 -3.76 13.63 4.60
N SER A 178 -4.42 14.78 4.44
CA SER A 178 -5.88 14.91 4.33
C SER A 178 -6.27 15.85 3.20
N SER A 179 -7.57 16.05 2.98
CA SER A 179 -8.08 17.03 2.02
C SER A 179 -8.24 18.41 2.62
N VAL A 180 -8.35 19.43 1.76
CA VAL A 180 -8.78 20.78 2.18
C VAL A 180 -10.26 20.72 2.60
N ASN A 181 -10.62 21.43 3.67
CA ASN A 181 -11.99 21.53 4.14
C ASN A 181 -12.87 22.29 3.12
N THR A 182 -14.20 22.17 3.26
CA THR A 182 -15.16 22.84 2.36
C THR A 182 -15.02 24.36 2.38
N ASP A 183 -14.54 24.93 3.49
CA ASP A 183 -14.29 26.36 3.65
C ASP A 183 -12.99 26.83 2.93
N GLY A 184 -12.19 25.92 2.40
CA GLY A 184 -10.97 26.24 1.66
C GLY A 184 -9.82 26.81 2.51
N ASN A 185 -10.00 26.90 3.83
CA ASN A 185 -9.15 27.64 4.76
C ASN A 185 -8.41 26.76 5.78
N GLY A 186 -8.59 25.43 5.71
CA GLY A 186 -7.88 24.48 6.54
C GLY A 186 -7.83 23.07 5.95
N CYS A 187 -7.11 22.18 6.63
CA CYS A 187 -7.10 20.75 6.33
C CYS A 187 -8.12 20.00 7.16
N CYS A 188 -8.68 18.94 6.62
CA CYS A 188 -9.53 18.04 7.39
C CYS A 188 -8.73 17.40 8.53
N PRO A 189 -9.28 17.38 9.77
CA PRO A 189 -8.61 16.76 10.92
C PRO A 189 -8.54 15.23 10.80
N ASP A 190 -9.48 14.63 10.06
CA ASP A 190 -9.47 13.21 9.75
C ASP A 190 -8.60 12.92 8.51
N PRO A 191 -7.54 12.10 8.63
CA PRO A 191 -6.66 11.75 7.50
C PRO A 191 -7.33 10.90 6.42
N TYR A 192 -8.48 10.29 6.73
CA TYR A 192 -9.25 9.47 5.80
C TYR A 192 -10.40 10.23 5.15
N ALA A 193 -10.65 11.49 5.53
CA ALA A 193 -11.67 12.32 4.90
C ALA A 193 -11.22 12.81 3.51
N ILE A 194 -12.12 12.68 2.54
CA ILE A 194 -12.00 13.31 1.22
C ILE A 194 -12.60 14.72 1.27
N THR A 195 -13.68 14.93 2.01
CA THR A 195 -14.27 16.25 2.27
C THR A 195 -14.73 16.36 3.72
N CYS A 196 -14.68 17.56 4.29
CA CYS A 196 -15.09 17.83 5.66
C CYS A 196 -15.54 19.29 5.85
N ASN A 197 -16.34 19.54 6.88
CA ASN A 197 -16.71 20.87 7.35
C ASN A 197 -16.55 20.97 8.87
N SER A 198 -17.06 22.04 9.48
CA SER A 198 -17.06 22.24 10.93
C SER A 198 -17.78 21.14 11.73
N GLY A 199 -18.69 20.39 11.10
CA GLY A 199 -19.40 19.25 11.69
C GLY A 199 -18.67 17.90 11.55
N GLY A 200 -17.52 17.86 10.86
CA GLY A 200 -16.72 16.65 10.67
C GLY A 200 -16.64 16.20 9.21
N SER A 201 -16.32 14.92 9.01
CA SER A 201 -16.11 14.32 7.69
C SER A 201 -17.44 14.11 6.95
N LEU A 202 -17.50 14.56 5.69
CA LEU A 202 -18.66 14.44 4.81
C LEU A 202 -18.53 13.27 3.84
N SER A 203 -17.30 12.98 3.40
CA SER A 203 -16.98 11.81 2.58
C SER A 203 -15.61 11.24 2.94
N CYS A 204 -15.43 9.94 2.75
CA CYS A 204 -14.28 9.19 3.24
C CYS A 204 -13.61 8.39 2.11
N LYS A 205 -12.30 8.17 2.25
CA LYS A 205 -11.53 7.26 1.39
C LYS A 205 -12.05 5.82 1.48
N TYR A 206 -12.56 5.44 2.66
CA TYR A 206 -13.13 4.13 2.95
C TYR A 206 -14.51 4.33 3.60
N GLY A 207 -15.52 3.60 3.13
CA GLY A 207 -16.86 3.62 3.71
C GLY A 207 -17.56 4.98 3.73
N THR A 208 -18.58 5.07 4.58
CA THR A 208 -19.31 6.31 4.87
C THR A 208 -18.94 6.85 6.26
N PRO A 209 -18.92 8.17 6.45
CA PRO A 209 -18.71 8.74 7.78
C PRO A 209 -19.76 8.27 8.79
N SER A 210 -19.33 8.04 10.02
CA SER A 210 -20.20 7.78 11.18
C SER A 210 -19.77 8.70 12.30
N ASP A 211 -20.73 9.42 12.90
CA ASP A 211 -20.48 10.45 13.93
C ASP A 211 -19.40 11.48 13.53
N GLY A 212 -19.42 11.90 12.26
CA GLY A 212 -18.48 12.89 11.72
C GLY A 212 -17.04 12.39 11.54
N ARG A 213 -16.78 11.07 11.66
CA ARG A 213 -15.47 10.46 11.45
C ARG A 213 -15.50 9.39 10.38
N CYS A 214 -14.40 9.28 9.65
CA CYS A 214 -14.20 8.24 8.67
C CYS A 214 -13.75 6.93 9.35
N PRO A 215 -14.23 5.78 8.84
CA PRO A 215 -13.75 4.50 9.32
C PRO A 215 -12.29 4.31 8.92
N LYS A 216 -11.54 3.68 9.83
CA LYS A 216 -10.16 3.27 9.55
C LYS A 216 -10.18 1.98 8.72
N PRO A 217 -9.24 1.79 7.80
CA PRO A 217 -9.11 0.52 7.10
C PRO A 217 -8.85 -0.60 8.10
N ALA A 218 -9.43 -1.77 7.84
CA ALA A 218 -9.23 -2.96 8.67
C ALA A 218 -7.76 -3.41 8.58
N ASP A 219 -7.19 -3.78 9.72
CA ASP A 219 -5.89 -4.45 9.78
C ASP A 219 -6.11 -5.96 9.64
N CYS A 220 -5.76 -6.50 8.47
CA CYS A 220 -5.90 -7.92 8.18
C CYS A 220 -4.61 -8.72 8.42
N SER A 221 -3.62 -8.12 9.09
CA SER A 221 -2.42 -8.84 9.50
C SER A 221 -2.75 -9.81 10.64
N GLY A 222 -2.37 -11.09 10.49
CA GLY A 222 -2.54 -12.11 11.54
C GLY A 222 -2.82 -13.51 11.00
N SER A 223 -3.05 -14.44 11.93
CA SER A 223 -3.50 -15.81 11.65
C SER A 223 -4.97 -15.99 12.07
N PRO A 224 -5.83 -16.63 11.25
CA PRO A 224 -5.55 -17.14 9.90
C PRO A 224 -5.25 -16.01 8.90
N PRO A 225 -4.50 -16.30 7.82
CA PRO A 225 -4.15 -15.31 6.81
C PRO A 225 -5.42 -14.76 6.14
N ARG A 226 -5.48 -13.43 6.07
CA ARG A 226 -6.64 -12.67 5.60
C ARG A 226 -6.20 -11.51 4.73
N TYR A 227 -7.10 -11.05 3.87
CA TYR A 227 -6.88 -9.90 3.00
C TYR A 227 -8.02 -8.89 3.12
N PRO A 228 -7.76 -7.60 2.85
CA PRO A 228 -8.80 -6.57 2.92
C PRO A 228 -9.90 -6.82 1.88
N SER A 229 -11.15 -6.61 2.29
CA SER A 229 -12.27 -6.50 1.37
C SER A 229 -12.08 -5.34 0.38
N LYS A 230 -12.86 -5.29 -0.70
CA LYS A 230 -12.76 -4.24 -1.72
C LYS A 230 -12.94 -2.82 -1.17
N ASP A 231 -13.78 -2.67 -0.14
CA ASP A 231 -14.00 -1.43 0.61
C ASP A 231 -12.98 -1.19 1.73
N ARG A 232 -12.08 -2.16 1.98
CA ARG A 232 -11.03 -2.17 3.02
C ARG A 232 -11.54 -2.04 4.44
N LEU A 233 -12.81 -2.36 4.69
CA LEU A 233 -13.46 -2.25 6.01
C LEU A 233 -13.58 -3.59 6.73
N SER A 234 -13.42 -4.70 6.02
CA SER A 234 -13.44 -6.03 6.59
C SER A 234 -12.28 -6.87 6.04
N CYS A 235 -12.07 -8.01 6.67
CA CYS A 235 -11.05 -8.97 6.26
C CYS A 235 -11.73 -10.23 5.76
N LEU A 236 -11.32 -10.68 4.59
CA LEU A 236 -11.76 -11.92 3.97
C LEU A 236 -10.67 -12.98 4.17
N ASP A 237 -11.08 -14.22 4.37
CA ASP A 237 -10.14 -15.32 4.57
C ASP A 237 -9.43 -15.66 3.25
N CYS A 238 -8.11 -15.89 3.34
CA CYS A 238 -7.36 -16.44 2.24
C CYS A 238 -7.81 -17.89 1.94
N PRO A 239 -7.49 -18.44 0.75
CA PRO A 239 -7.81 -19.82 0.39
C PRO A 239 -7.27 -20.84 1.40
N THR A 240 -7.94 -21.98 1.54
CA THR A 240 -7.49 -23.08 2.42
C THR A 240 -6.04 -23.48 2.12
N ASN A 241 -5.28 -23.81 3.18
CA ASN A 241 -3.85 -24.16 3.11
C ASN A 241 -2.93 -23.03 2.62
N SER A 242 -3.41 -21.79 2.51
CA SER A 242 -2.52 -20.65 2.25
C SER A 242 -1.88 -20.16 3.55
N THR A 243 -0.64 -19.68 3.44
CA THR A 243 0.03 -18.89 4.49
C THR A 243 -0.01 -17.39 4.19
N SER A 244 -0.25 -17.02 2.93
CA SER A 244 -0.51 -15.65 2.50
C SER A 244 -1.35 -15.61 1.22
N CYS A 245 -2.07 -14.51 1.01
CA CYS A 245 -2.76 -14.20 -0.24
C CYS A 245 -2.60 -12.72 -0.61
N ASP A 246 -2.88 -12.36 -1.86
CA ASP A 246 -2.87 -10.99 -2.35
C ASP A 246 -4.18 -10.23 -2.03
N ASP A 247 -4.24 -8.95 -2.44
CA ASP A 247 -5.41 -8.07 -2.25
C ASP A 247 -6.65 -8.53 -3.04
N GLN A 248 -6.52 -9.54 -3.90
CA GLN A 248 -7.59 -10.18 -4.67
C GLN A 248 -8.04 -11.51 -4.04
N GLY A 249 -7.38 -11.96 -2.96
CA GLY A 249 -7.66 -13.23 -2.30
C GLY A 249 -7.02 -14.44 -2.98
N GLN A 250 -6.03 -14.24 -3.86
CA GLN A 250 -5.29 -15.32 -4.50
C GLN A 250 -4.12 -15.74 -3.62
N ALA A 251 -3.97 -17.05 -3.37
CA ALA A 251 -2.86 -17.58 -2.59
C ALA A 251 -1.52 -17.21 -3.24
N THR A 252 -0.60 -16.67 -2.43
CA THR A 252 0.77 -16.33 -2.84
C THR A 252 1.82 -17.22 -2.17
N ALA A 253 1.45 -17.87 -1.08
CA ALA A 253 2.23 -18.92 -0.44
C ALA A 253 1.31 -19.92 0.26
N CYS A 254 1.79 -21.17 0.39
CA CYS A 254 1.01 -22.30 0.88
C CYS A 254 1.70 -22.96 2.08
N SER A 255 0.91 -23.42 3.05
CA SER A 255 1.34 -24.36 4.09
C SER A 255 1.35 -25.80 3.57
N TYR A 256 0.49 -26.09 2.58
CA TYR A 256 0.43 -27.38 1.88
C TYR A 256 0.05 -27.17 0.40
N GLY A 257 0.76 -27.82 -0.51
CA GLY A 257 0.62 -27.65 -1.95
C GLY A 257 1.55 -26.57 -2.51
N ASP A 258 1.42 -26.34 -3.81
CA ASP A 258 2.04 -25.24 -4.54
C ASP A 258 0.96 -24.29 -5.09
N VAL A 259 1.34 -23.04 -5.37
CA VAL A 259 0.43 -22.01 -5.85
C VAL A 259 0.11 -22.26 -7.33
N SER A 260 -1.16 -22.58 -7.62
CA SER A 260 -1.63 -22.81 -8.99
C SER A 260 -3.01 -22.22 -9.22
N GLY A 261 -3.08 -21.18 -10.07
CA GLY A 261 -4.31 -20.47 -10.38
C GLY A 261 -4.91 -19.74 -9.17
N GLY A 262 -4.06 -19.20 -8.29
CA GLY A 262 -4.49 -18.46 -7.09
C GLY A 262 -4.98 -19.33 -5.92
N GLN A 263 -4.75 -20.64 -5.97
CA GLN A 263 -5.09 -21.59 -4.91
C GLN A 263 -3.88 -22.47 -4.58
N CYS A 264 -3.86 -22.99 -3.35
CA CYS A 264 -2.90 -24.00 -2.93
C CYS A 264 -3.39 -25.37 -3.39
N LYS A 265 -2.64 -25.99 -4.30
CA LYS A 265 -2.97 -27.30 -4.87
C LYS A 265 -1.81 -28.25 -4.66
N GLU A 266 -2.14 -29.47 -4.26
CA GLU A 266 -1.16 -30.53 -4.16
C GLU A 266 -0.55 -30.85 -5.53
N VAL A 267 0.76 -31.03 -5.56
CA VAL A 267 1.48 -31.45 -6.77
C VAL A 267 1.15 -32.90 -7.09
N MET A 268 0.81 -33.15 -8.35
CA MET A 268 0.56 -34.51 -8.86
C MET A 268 1.87 -35.15 -9.27
N CYS A 269 2.25 -36.23 -8.58
CA CYS A 269 3.48 -36.98 -8.83
C CYS A 269 3.17 -38.27 -9.61
N PRO A 270 3.58 -38.38 -10.89
CA PRO A 270 3.28 -39.57 -11.71
C PRO A 270 3.94 -40.84 -11.18
N THR A 271 5.12 -40.68 -10.58
CA THR A 271 5.96 -41.76 -10.05
C THR A 271 6.50 -41.32 -8.69
N GLY A 272 6.07 -41.99 -7.63
CA GLY A 272 6.56 -41.77 -6.27
C GLY A 272 5.65 -40.88 -5.40
N PRO A 273 6.03 -40.71 -4.12
CA PRO A 273 5.23 -39.97 -3.16
C PRO A 273 5.37 -38.45 -3.33
N VAL A 274 4.36 -37.74 -2.85
CA VAL A 274 4.37 -36.29 -2.70
C VAL A 274 5.11 -35.94 -1.40
N SER A 275 5.80 -34.80 -1.37
CA SER A 275 6.45 -34.29 -0.16
C SER A 275 5.45 -34.04 0.97
N VAL A 276 5.94 -34.00 2.22
CA VAL A 276 5.10 -33.70 3.41
C VAL A 276 4.40 -32.35 3.33
N HIS A 277 4.91 -31.43 2.51
CA HIS A 277 4.31 -30.14 2.25
C HIS A 277 3.42 -30.12 1.00
N GLY A 278 3.22 -31.23 0.31
CA GLY A 278 2.36 -31.28 -0.89
C GLY A 278 2.91 -30.50 -2.10
N SER A 279 4.08 -29.87 -1.97
CA SER A 279 4.60 -28.85 -2.88
C SER A 279 5.54 -29.39 -3.94
N SER A 280 5.97 -30.65 -3.81
CA SER A 280 6.91 -31.27 -4.74
C SER A 280 6.82 -32.79 -4.73
N CYS A 281 7.42 -33.42 -5.72
CA CYS A 281 7.58 -34.87 -5.77
C CYS A 281 8.87 -35.30 -5.09
N CYS A 282 8.81 -36.37 -4.30
CA CYS A 282 10.00 -36.94 -3.71
C CYS A 282 10.92 -37.54 -4.76
N SER A 283 12.22 -37.56 -4.48
CA SER A 283 13.20 -38.26 -5.30
C SER A 283 12.95 -39.77 -5.32
N ASN A 284 13.58 -40.47 -6.27
CA ASN A 284 13.47 -41.93 -6.37
C ASN A 284 13.92 -42.63 -5.08
N PHE A 285 13.38 -43.84 -4.86
CA PHE A 285 13.71 -44.72 -3.73
C PHE A 285 13.42 -44.12 -2.34
N THR A 286 12.47 -43.18 -2.31
CA THR A 286 12.05 -42.44 -1.11
C THR A 286 10.59 -42.75 -0.81
N LEU A 287 10.29 -43.10 0.44
CA LEU A 287 8.92 -43.29 0.95
C LEU A 287 8.30 -41.98 1.41
N THR A 288 9.08 -41.11 2.06
CA THR A 288 8.65 -39.76 2.47
C THR A 288 9.81 -38.77 2.36
N CYS A 289 9.50 -37.52 2.00
CA CYS A 289 10.48 -36.44 1.84
C CYS A 289 9.93 -35.10 2.33
N GLU A 290 10.83 -34.20 2.73
CA GLU A 290 10.51 -32.80 3.03
C GLU A 290 10.29 -32.01 1.75
N ASP A 291 11.17 -32.22 0.76
CA ASP A 291 11.10 -31.64 -0.58
C ASP A 291 11.79 -32.59 -1.59
N THR A 292 11.91 -32.16 -2.86
CA THR A 292 12.55 -32.95 -3.93
C THR A 292 13.98 -33.41 -3.63
N ASN A 293 14.70 -32.70 -2.76
CA ASN A 293 16.10 -32.92 -2.45
C ASN A 293 16.34 -33.54 -1.07
N ASN A 294 15.34 -33.53 -0.19
CA ASN A 294 15.46 -33.92 1.21
C ASN A 294 14.56 -35.12 1.54
N SER A 295 15.09 -36.32 1.36
CA SER A 295 14.46 -37.58 1.76
C SER A 295 14.48 -37.74 3.29
N LEU A 296 13.34 -38.16 3.85
CA LEU A 296 13.19 -38.45 5.28
C LEU A 296 13.22 -39.95 5.56
N ILE A 297 12.49 -40.73 4.76
CA ILE A 297 12.41 -42.19 4.86
C ILE A 297 12.64 -42.79 3.48
N CYS A 298 13.50 -43.80 3.41
CA CYS A 298 13.87 -44.47 2.17
C CYS A 298 13.14 -45.80 1.98
N ASP A 299 13.09 -46.25 0.73
CA ASP A 299 12.64 -47.60 0.39
C ASP A 299 13.57 -48.67 1.01
N LYS A 300 13.06 -49.90 1.16
CA LYS A 300 13.83 -51.01 1.72
C LYS A 300 15.18 -51.20 1.01
N GLY A 301 16.25 -51.31 1.78
CA GLY A 301 17.61 -51.44 1.28
C GLY A 301 18.24 -50.12 0.84
N TYR A 302 17.59 -48.99 1.10
CA TYR A 302 18.16 -47.65 0.92
C TYR A 302 18.19 -46.94 2.26
N LYS A 303 19.16 -46.05 2.46
CA LYS A 303 19.24 -45.21 3.65
C LYS A 303 19.65 -43.80 3.30
N VAL A 304 19.26 -42.86 4.15
CA VAL A 304 19.66 -41.46 4.02
C VAL A 304 21.16 -41.36 4.26
N SER A 305 21.91 -41.02 3.21
CA SER A 305 23.38 -40.98 3.27
C SER A 305 23.88 -39.55 3.25
N GLY A 306 23.89 -38.93 4.42
CA GLY A 306 24.44 -37.59 4.63
C GLY A 306 23.97 -36.53 3.62
N THR A 307 24.69 -35.41 3.56
CA THR A 307 24.44 -34.37 2.56
C THR A 307 25.41 -34.54 1.40
N MET A 308 24.91 -34.87 0.20
CA MET A 308 25.69 -34.92 -1.04
C MET A 308 25.30 -33.72 -1.91
N ASN A 309 26.23 -32.80 -2.19
CA ASN A 309 25.96 -31.60 -3.01
C ASN A 309 24.76 -30.75 -2.54
N GLY A 310 24.50 -30.71 -1.23
CA GLY A 310 23.37 -29.96 -0.66
C GLY A 310 22.03 -30.70 -0.71
N THR A 311 21.99 -31.95 -1.15
CA THR A 311 20.80 -32.81 -1.11
C THR A 311 20.99 -33.94 -0.09
N ILE A 312 19.89 -34.34 0.56
CA ILE A 312 19.83 -35.46 1.49
C ILE A 312 19.04 -36.56 0.79
N ALA A 313 19.71 -37.34 -0.06
CA ALA A 313 19.07 -38.36 -0.87
C ALA A 313 19.18 -39.76 -0.24
N CYS A 314 18.21 -40.61 -0.55
CA CYS A 314 18.31 -42.04 -0.31
C CYS A 314 19.41 -42.66 -1.18
N GLN A 315 20.45 -43.19 -0.54
CA GLN A 315 21.52 -43.95 -1.19
C GLN A 315 21.26 -45.44 -1.02
N GLY A 316 21.70 -46.22 -2.00
CA GLY A 316 21.59 -47.66 -2.02
C GLY A 316 21.61 -48.15 -3.47
N PRO A 317 21.24 -49.41 -3.71
CA PRO A 317 20.76 -50.38 -2.74
C PRO A 317 21.89 -50.95 -1.87
N TYR A 318 21.59 -51.34 -0.64
CA TYR A 318 22.50 -51.97 0.32
C TYR A 318 22.15 -53.44 0.55
N SER A 319 23.17 -54.20 0.94
CA SER A 319 23.02 -55.50 1.56
C SER A 319 23.70 -55.50 2.91
N SER A 320 23.03 -56.03 3.91
CA SER A 320 23.64 -56.32 5.20
C SER A 320 24.69 -57.41 5.03
N ARG A 321 25.81 -57.26 5.73
CA ARG A 321 26.89 -58.25 5.82
C ARG A 321 27.26 -58.44 7.27
N TYR A 322 27.24 -59.66 7.74
CA TYR A 322 27.55 -60.06 9.12
C TYR A 322 28.89 -60.81 9.15
N GLY A 323 29.73 -60.44 10.10
CA GLY A 323 31.07 -61.01 10.30
C GLY A 323 32.23 -60.03 10.11
N ARG A 324 31.97 -58.73 9.83
CA ARG A 324 32.98 -57.64 9.72
C ARG A 324 34.25 -57.99 8.92
N GLY A 325 34.12 -58.84 7.89
CA GLY A 325 35.25 -59.32 7.09
C GLY A 325 36.16 -60.34 7.77
N THR A 326 35.85 -60.74 9.02
CA THR A 326 36.37 -61.93 9.66
C THR A 326 35.45 -63.11 9.38
N PHE A 327 35.87 -63.98 8.47
CA PHE A 327 35.15 -65.21 8.18
C PHE A 327 34.99 -66.04 9.47
N MET A 328 33.77 -66.10 10.03
CA MET A 328 33.53 -66.72 11.34
C MET A 328 32.38 -67.72 11.36
N TYR A 329 31.53 -67.75 10.35
CA TYR A 329 30.28 -68.50 10.39
C TYR A 329 30.29 -69.76 9.53
N GLY A 330 29.69 -70.83 10.02
CA GLY A 330 29.35 -72.02 9.25
C GLY A 330 27.84 -72.10 8.99
N ALA A 331 27.43 -72.69 7.88
CA ALA A 331 26.02 -72.92 7.57
C ALA A 331 25.49 -74.17 8.27
N ARG A 332 24.31 -74.10 8.90
CA ARG A 332 23.65 -75.29 9.50
C ARG A 332 22.75 -76.06 8.54
N THR A 333 22.26 -75.43 7.47
CA THR A 333 21.20 -75.99 6.61
C THR A 333 21.67 -76.36 5.20
N SER A 334 21.05 -77.39 4.61
CA SER A 334 21.25 -77.90 3.23
C SER A 334 19.89 -77.89 2.52
N PRO A 335 19.77 -77.46 1.24
CA PRO A 335 20.78 -77.51 0.17
C PRO A 335 21.48 -76.19 -0.16
N PHE A 336 22.74 -76.30 -0.57
CA PHE A 336 23.59 -75.18 -1.00
C PHE A 336 23.62 -75.06 -2.52
N ASN A 337 23.36 -73.85 -3.04
CA ASN A 337 23.69 -73.53 -4.42
C ASN A 337 25.04 -72.79 -4.45
N PHE A 338 26.08 -73.48 -4.90
CA PHE A 338 27.40 -72.89 -5.06
C PHE A 338 27.45 -72.03 -6.32
N TRP A 339 27.95 -70.80 -6.15
CA TRP A 339 28.24 -69.92 -7.25
C TRP A 339 29.75 -69.72 -7.38
N PRO A 340 30.30 -69.68 -8.63
CA PRO A 340 31.73 -69.61 -8.85
C PRO A 340 32.32 -68.30 -8.34
N ARG A 341 33.64 -68.18 -8.51
CA ARG A 341 34.44 -67.19 -7.81
C ARG A 341 34.01 -65.76 -8.05
N THR A 342 33.81 -65.04 -6.95
CA THR A 342 33.17 -63.73 -6.98
C THR A 342 33.55 -62.88 -5.77
N SER A 343 33.42 -61.56 -5.90
CA SER A 343 33.57 -60.64 -4.77
C SER A 343 32.35 -60.74 -3.84
N VAL A 344 32.47 -60.17 -2.63
CA VAL A 344 31.33 -60.15 -1.69
C VAL A 344 30.17 -59.31 -2.24
N GLU A 345 30.48 -58.21 -2.92
CA GLU A 345 29.50 -57.32 -3.57
C GLU A 345 28.74 -58.05 -4.67
N THR A 346 29.46 -58.75 -5.54
CA THR A 346 28.84 -59.49 -6.64
C THR A 346 28.02 -60.68 -6.10
N CYS A 347 28.47 -61.33 -5.02
CA CYS A 347 27.68 -62.34 -4.30
C CYS A 347 26.36 -61.76 -3.75
N ALA A 348 26.41 -60.59 -3.10
CA ALA A 348 25.24 -59.91 -2.56
C ALA A 348 24.27 -59.42 -3.66
N ILE A 349 24.78 -58.93 -4.79
CA ILE A 349 23.98 -58.53 -5.96
C ILE A 349 23.16 -59.72 -6.49
N GLU A 350 23.79 -60.87 -6.67
CA GLU A 350 23.08 -62.07 -7.11
C GLU A 350 22.11 -62.60 -6.05
N ALA A 351 22.44 -62.49 -4.77
CA ALA A 351 21.55 -62.87 -3.67
C ALA A 351 20.25 -62.04 -3.71
N ARG A 352 20.38 -60.73 -3.91
CA ARG A 352 19.25 -59.82 -4.12
C ARG A 352 18.44 -60.21 -5.34
N ARG A 353 19.09 -60.49 -6.48
CA ARG A 353 18.42 -60.89 -7.73
C ARG A 353 17.62 -62.18 -7.56
N ARG A 354 18.09 -63.07 -6.70
CA ARG A 354 17.45 -64.37 -6.36
C ARG A 354 16.50 -64.29 -5.16
N ASN A 355 16.36 -63.12 -4.53
CA ASN A 355 15.62 -62.92 -3.29
C ASN A 355 15.97 -63.95 -2.20
N THR A 356 17.26 -64.12 -1.93
CA THR A 356 17.80 -65.16 -1.04
C THR A 356 18.90 -64.60 -0.14
N THR A 357 19.32 -65.38 0.86
CA THR A 357 20.50 -65.02 1.68
C THR A 357 21.77 -65.51 1.02
N TYR A 358 22.90 -64.92 1.39
CA TYR A 358 24.20 -65.38 0.92
C TYR A 358 25.16 -65.69 2.06
N MET A 359 26.11 -66.58 1.77
CA MET A 359 27.31 -66.78 2.55
C MET A 359 28.53 -66.64 1.63
N TRP A 360 29.55 -65.89 2.05
CA TRP A 360 30.72 -65.57 1.25
C TRP A 360 32.02 -65.82 2.00
N THR A 361 33.04 -66.37 1.33
CA THR A 361 34.37 -66.61 1.92
C THR A 361 35.51 -66.33 0.96
N ALA A 362 36.64 -65.80 1.45
CA ALA A 362 37.88 -65.68 0.68
C ALA A 362 38.88 -66.85 0.89
N ASN A 363 38.56 -67.82 1.76
CA ASN A 363 39.51 -68.81 2.31
C ASN A 363 40.20 -69.73 1.28
N THR A 364 39.75 -69.78 0.02
CA THR A 364 40.40 -70.58 -1.04
C THR A 364 41.35 -69.79 -1.95
N GLY A 365 41.69 -68.55 -1.56
CA GLY A 365 42.47 -67.61 -2.38
C GLY A 365 41.67 -67.01 -3.54
N ARG A 366 40.40 -67.44 -3.70
CA ARG A 366 39.45 -66.97 -4.70
C ARG A 366 38.06 -67.02 -4.05
N GLY A 367 37.35 -65.91 -3.97
CA GLY A 367 36.09 -65.79 -3.20
C GLY A 367 35.06 -66.85 -3.61
N GLN A 368 34.25 -67.39 -2.69
CA GLN A 368 33.17 -68.34 -2.99
C GLN A 368 31.86 -67.84 -2.38
N CYS A 369 30.76 -68.02 -3.11
CA CYS A 369 29.42 -67.57 -2.72
C CYS A 369 28.47 -68.77 -2.64
N LEU A 370 27.69 -68.85 -1.57
CA LEU A 370 26.61 -69.83 -1.40
C LEU A 370 25.31 -69.08 -1.22
N PHE A 371 24.28 -69.52 -1.92
CA PHE A 371 22.91 -69.01 -1.74
C PHE A 371 22.10 -69.98 -0.91
N ILE A 372 21.43 -69.46 0.11
CA ILE A 372 20.62 -70.23 1.05
C ILE A 372 19.25 -69.55 1.17
N PRO A 373 18.14 -70.29 1.01
CA PRO A 373 16.80 -69.75 1.23
C PRO A 373 16.69 -69.02 2.57
N ILE A 374 15.93 -67.93 2.61
CA ILE A 374 15.71 -67.12 3.83
C ILE A 374 15.05 -67.98 4.91
N ASP A 375 14.08 -68.79 4.50
CA ASP A 375 13.36 -69.71 5.39
C ASP A 375 14.31 -70.79 5.92
N GLY A 376 14.49 -70.82 7.24
CA GLY A 376 15.38 -71.78 7.89
C GLY A 376 16.87 -71.47 7.70
N PHE A 377 17.24 -70.25 7.28
CA PHE A 377 18.63 -69.82 7.37
C PHE A 377 19.09 -69.87 8.83
N ALA A 378 20.23 -70.51 9.08
CA ALA A 378 20.83 -70.59 10.40
C ALA A 378 22.35 -70.75 10.26
N VAL A 379 23.07 -70.06 11.14
CA VAL A 379 24.53 -70.10 11.23
C VAL A 379 24.98 -70.75 12.54
N ASP A 380 26.19 -71.28 12.55
CA ASP A 380 26.86 -71.76 13.77
C ASP A 380 28.17 -71.01 14.00
N VAL A 381 28.46 -70.74 15.27
CA VAL A 381 29.67 -70.07 15.73
C VAL A 381 30.50 -71.09 16.50
N LYS A 382 31.42 -71.85 15.87
CA LYS A 382 32.32 -72.69 16.68
C LYS A 382 33.60 -73.26 16.05
N SER A 383 34.71 -72.86 16.67
CA SER A 383 35.99 -73.56 16.91
C SER A 383 36.90 -73.89 15.71
N TRP A 384 38.13 -73.37 15.83
CA TRP A 384 39.32 -73.33 14.97
C TRP A 384 39.77 -74.61 14.23
N THR A 385 39.04 -75.72 14.29
CA THR A 385 39.57 -77.03 13.87
C THR A 385 39.18 -77.50 12.47
N ASN A 386 38.26 -76.87 11.73
CA ASN A 386 38.05 -77.18 10.30
C ASN A 386 37.59 -75.97 9.46
N LYS A 387 38.27 -75.76 8.32
CA LYS A 387 38.48 -74.48 7.62
C LYS A 387 37.47 -74.14 6.51
N ARG A 388 36.23 -73.75 6.81
CA ARG A 388 35.35 -73.02 5.86
C ARG A 388 34.43 -72.06 6.60
N TRP A 389 34.97 -70.91 6.94
CA TRP A 389 34.21 -69.84 7.54
C TRP A 389 33.72 -68.87 6.47
N TYR A 390 32.54 -68.30 6.70
CA TYR A 390 31.88 -67.38 5.80
C TYR A 390 31.46 -66.12 6.56
N ASP A 391 31.36 -65.02 5.84
CA ASP A 391 30.46 -63.93 6.16
C ASP A 391 29.09 -64.28 5.59
N PHE A 392 28.03 -63.70 6.11
CA PHE A 392 26.70 -63.91 5.55
C PHE A 392 25.92 -62.62 5.44
N GLY A 393 24.82 -62.63 4.71
CA GLY A 393 23.99 -61.45 4.58
C GLY A 393 22.73 -61.65 3.77
N ILE A 394 21.94 -60.58 3.72
CA ILE A 394 20.68 -60.49 2.98
C ILE A 394 20.47 -59.05 2.50
N PHE A 395 19.70 -58.89 1.43
CA PHE A 395 19.28 -57.58 0.93
C PHE A 395 18.54 -56.77 2.01
N GLY A 396 18.91 -55.50 2.13
CA GLY A 396 18.45 -54.60 3.19
C GLY A 396 19.64 -54.00 3.93
N THR A 397 19.40 -52.90 4.64
CA THR A 397 20.43 -52.31 5.50
C THR A 397 20.63 -53.12 6.78
N CYS A 398 21.70 -52.86 7.52
CA CYS A 398 21.91 -53.41 8.85
C CYS A 398 20.75 -53.06 9.79
N ASP A 399 20.30 -51.82 9.81
CA ASP A 399 19.18 -51.40 10.66
C ASP A 399 17.89 -52.17 10.35
N GLU A 400 17.59 -52.38 9.06
CA GLU A 400 16.42 -53.16 8.64
C GLU A 400 16.56 -54.64 9.01
N THR A 401 17.68 -55.25 8.65
CA THR A 401 17.85 -56.71 8.74
C THR A 401 18.11 -57.17 10.17
N THR A 402 18.76 -56.36 11.00
CA THR A 402 18.90 -56.64 12.44
C THR A 402 17.57 -56.54 13.18
N ARG A 403 16.63 -55.74 12.69
CA ARG A 403 15.28 -55.62 13.26
C ARG A 403 14.34 -56.72 12.76
N ASP A 404 14.38 -57.01 11.46
CA ASP A 404 13.34 -57.77 10.79
C ASP A 404 13.74 -59.23 10.48
N TRP A 405 15.00 -59.62 10.68
CA TRP A 405 15.51 -60.97 10.43
C TRP A 405 16.21 -61.55 11.67
N SER A 406 15.68 -62.64 12.22
CA SER A 406 16.13 -63.22 13.49
C SER A 406 17.63 -63.50 13.55
N VAL A 407 18.20 -64.05 12.48
CA VAL A 407 19.64 -64.32 12.42
C VAL A 407 20.45 -63.04 12.36
N GLY A 408 19.95 -62.00 11.69
CA GLY A 408 20.55 -60.68 11.73
C GLY A 408 20.52 -60.07 13.14
N SER A 409 19.41 -60.21 13.86
CA SER A 409 19.25 -59.73 15.24
C SER A 409 20.27 -60.36 16.19
N GLU A 410 20.53 -61.67 16.08
CA GLU A 410 21.51 -62.39 16.90
C GLU A 410 22.94 -61.89 16.68
N HIS A 411 23.24 -61.34 15.50
CA HIS A 411 24.57 -60.92 15.07
C HIS A 411 24.70 -59.41 14.83
N ALA A 412 23.78 -58.61 15.37
CA ALA A 412 23.68 -57.17 15.09
C ALA A 412 24.98 -56.38 15.33
N GLY A 413 25.77 -56.76 16.34
CA GLY A 413 27.05 -56.12 16.67
C GLY A 413 28.16 -56.29 15.61
N GLU A 414 27.93 -57.14 14.61
CA GLU A 414 28.89 -57.47 13.56
C GLU A 414 28.41 -57.11 12.15
N CYS A 415 27.33 -56.33 12.06
CA CYS A 415 26.76 -55.94 10.79
C CYS A 415 27.51 -54.77 10.14
N GLU A 416 27.69 -54.85 8.82
CA GLU A 416 28.21 -53.80 7.95
C GLU A 416 27.28 -53.63 6.73
N ASP A 417 26.97 -52.39 6.38
CA ASP A 417 26.20 -52.07 5.18
C ASP A 417 27.09 -52.11 3.94
N LEU A 418 26.86 -53.09 3.08
CA LEU A 418 27.55 -53.24 1.80
C LEU A 418 26.76 -52.52 0.70
N LEU A 419 27.32 -51.45 0.14
CA LEU A 419 26.72 -50.74 -0.99
C LEU A 419 26.83 -51.58 -2.27
N LEU A 420 25.70 -51.81 -2.94
CA LEU A 420 25.62 -52.58 -4.18
C LEU A 420 25.69 -51.61 -5.37
N ILE A 421 26.90 -51.43 -5.93
CA ILE A 421 27.15 -50.58 -7.12
C ILE A 421 27.40 -51.45 -8.35
#